data_AF-D5ZNP4-F1
#
_entry.id   AF-D5ZNP4-F1
#
_cell.length_a   1.000
_cell.length_b   1.000
_cell.length_c   1.000
_cell.angle_alpha   90.00
_cell.angle_beta   90.00
_cell.angle_gamma   90.00
#
_symmetry.space_group_name_H-M   'P 1'
#
loop_
_entity.id
_entity.type
_entity.pdbx_description
1 polymer ?
#
loop_
_entity_poly.entity_id
_entity_poly.type
_entity_poly.pdbx_seq_one_letter_code
_entity_poly.pdbx_strand_id
1 'polypeptide(L)'
;MSDTSVVAQHPLARCAEWIDPQTVYTVAGIARLLGMSVSSVKGMAGYGWLSGGRMQPHVRGGRQRVWSGLQLLQLANQPLVVQYDHERYAPVTLYRVGCRCDVCAQAHAKAAMVQRRASAEETFPVESRRQLLEQVAGGIPVDQAAATVGVTRSRVYGRADWDPDFAEELDEATWALCVAGEDSPVCGTAGGYRGQPGRLNGRPACRGTACREWRRGAGREERAAATQSEVGSVLQATEPLPGRRV
;
A
#
# COMPACT_ATOMS: atom_id res chain seq x y z
N MET A 1 -5.97 27.84 -1.62
CA MET A 1 -6.60 26.51 -1.45
C MET A 1 -7.98 26.78 -0.88
N SER A 2 -9.06 26.49 -1.61
CA SER A 2 -10.40 26.84 -1.14
C SER A 2 -10.76 26.01 0.10
N ASP A 3 -11.29 26.67 1.14
CA ASP A 3 -11.81 26.00 2.33
C ASP A 3 -12.89 24.99 1.92
N THR A 4 -12.55 23.72 2.02
CA THR A 4 -13.50 22.64 1.72
C THR A 4 -14.31 22.38 2.98
N SER A 5 -15.49 23.01 3.06
CA SER A 5 -16.49 22.63 4.07
C SER A 5 -17.24 21.40 3.60
N VAL A 6 -17.26 20.36 4.43
CA VAL A 6 -18.06 19.16 4.18
C VAL A 6 -19.24 19.19 5.13
N VAL A 7 -20.44 19.27 4.56
CA VAL A 7 -21.69 19.09 5.33
C VAL A 7 -21.94 17.59 5.42
N ALA A 8 -21.75 17.04 6.62
CA ALA A 8 -22.01 15.64 6.89
C ALA A 8 -23.19 15.47 7.85
N GLN A 9 -23.97 14.42 7.63
CA GLN A 9 -24.98 14.02 8.60
C GLN A 9 -24.27 13.60 9.90
N HIS A 10 -24.77 14.07 11.04
CA HIS A 10 -24.20 13.73 12.34
C HIS A 10 -24.24 12.19 12.56
N PRO A 11 -23.17 11.53 13.03
CA PRO A 11 -23.16 10.08 13.25
C PRO A 11 -24.32 9.57 14.11
N LEU A 12 -24.73 10.35 15.13
CA LEU A 12 -25.89 10.09 15.98
C LEU A 12 -27.23 10.02 15.23
N ALA A 13 -27.36 10.62 14.05
CA ALA A 13 -28.60 10.58 13.28
C ALA A 13 -29.03 9.14 12.96
N ARG A 14 -28.06 8.23 12.78
CA ARG A 14 -28.32 6.81 12.47
C ARG A 14 -28.89 6.02 13.65
N CYS A 15 -28.75 6.52 14.87
CA CYS A 15 -29.23 5.87 16.09
C CYS A 15 -30.22 6.75 16.86
N ALA A 16 -30.77 7.80 16.24
CA ALA A 16 -31.64 8.76 16.91
C ALA A 16 -32.87 8.10 17.55
N GLU A 17 -33.44 7.09 16.89
CA GLU A 17 -34.57 6.30 17.39
C GLU A 17 -34.26 5.48 18.66
N TRP A 18 -32.98 5.21 18.97
CA TRP A 18 -32.57 4.45 20.15
C TRP A 18 -32.12 5.35 21.30
N ILE A 19 -32.14 6.68 21.12
CA ILE A 19 -31.77 7.63 22.16
C ILE A 19 -33.00 7.93 23.01
N ASP A 20 -32.98 7.49 24.27
CA ASP A 20 -33.99 7.87 25.25
C ASP A 20 -33.75 9.32 25.70
N PRO A 21 -34.69 10.25 25.48
CA PRO A 21 -34.56 11.66 25.85
C PRO A 21 -34.22 11.90 27.32
N GLN A 22 -34.68 11.02 28.22
CA GLN A 22 -34.55 11.18 29.68
C GLN A 22 -33.26 10.56 30.25
N THR A 23 -32.58 9.72 29.47
CA THR A 23 -31.36 9.04 29.91
C THR A 23 -30.14 9.97 29.81
N VAL A 24 -29.20 9.83 30.76
CA VAL A 24 -27.89 10.49 30.71
C VAL A 24 -26.86 9.51 30.16
N TYR A 25 -26.20 9.90 29.07
CA TYR A 25 -25.21 9.11 28.37
C TYR A 25 -23.79 9.57 28.73
N THR A 26 -22.94 8.62 29.11
CA THR A 26 -21.50 8.82 29.25
C THR A 26 -20.80 8.59 27.91
N VAL A 27 -19.51 8.95 27.80
CA VAL A 27 -18.69 8.60 26.62
C VAL A 27 -18.78 7.11 26.28
N ALA A 28 -18.76 6.23 27.28
CA ALA A 28 -18.87 4.79 27.06
C ALA A 28 -20.27 4.38 26.58
N GLY A 29 -21.32 5.02 27.10
CA GLY A 29 -22.70 4.81 26.64
C GLY A 29 -22.88 5.21 25.17
N ILE A 30 -22.35 6.37 24.78
CA ILE A 30 -22.36 6.85 23.38
C ILE A 30 -21.54 5.92 22.48
N ALA A 31 -20.38 5.46 22.94
CA ALA A 31 -19.55 4.52 22.18
C ALA A 31 -20.30 3.22 21.87
N ARG A 32 -21.03 2.67 22.86
CA ARG A 32 -21.89 1.51 22.67
C ARG A 32 -23.04 1.80 21.71
N LEU A 33 -23.71 2.94 21.86
CA LEU A 33 -24.81 3.37 21.00
C LEU A 33 -24.39 3.47 19.52
N LEU A 34 -23.19 3.99 19.25
CA LEU A 34 -22.66 4.16 17.89
C LEU A 34 -21.96 2.91 17.33
N GLY A 35 -21.71 1.88 18.15
CA GLY A 35 -20.87 0.74 17.76
C GLY A 35 -19.41 1.14 17.51
N MET A 36 -18.89 2.12 18.25
CA MET A 36 -17.54 2.66 18.09
C MET A 36 -16.66 2.44 19.33
N SER A 37 -15.35 2.65 19.18
CA SER A 37 -14.44 2.65 20.34
C SER A 37 -14.64 3.88 21.23
N VAL A 38 -14.40 3.72 22.54
CA VAL A 38 -14.45 4.85 23.51
C VAL A 38 -13.47 5.97 23.11
N SER A 39 -12.30 5.62 22.59
CA SER A 39 -11.30 6.58 22.13
C SER A 39 -11.80 7.43 20.96
N SER A 40 -12.55 6.83 20.02
CA SER A 40 -13.16 7.56 18.91
C SER A 40 -14.19 8.59 19.40
N VAL A 41 -15.05 8.21 20.34
CA VAL A 41 -16.04 9.12 20.93
C VAL A 41 -15.38 10.24 21.76
N LYS A 42 -14.29 9.95 22.49
CA LYS A 42 -13.48 11.00 23.13
C LYS A 42 -12.93 11.99 22.11
N GLY A 43 -12.46 11.50 20.97
CA GLY A 43 -12.05 12.33 19.83
C GLY A 43 -13.19 13.23 19.36
N MET A 44 -14.37 12.67 19.09
CA MET A 44 -15.56 13.45 18.70
C MET A 44 -15.89 14.55 19.71
N ALA A 45 -15.85 14.25 21.02
CA ALA A 45 -16.09 15.25 22.06
C ALA A 45 -14.97 16.31 22.15
N GLY A 46 -13.72 15.93 21.88
CA GLY A 46 -12.57 16.83 21.86
C GLY A 46 -12.57 17.77 20.66
N TYR A 47 -13.00 17.28 19.49
CA TYR A 47 -13.07 18.04 18.23
C TYR A 47 -14.41 18.75 18.03
N GLY A 48 -15.26 18.83 19.06
CA GLY A 48 -16.49 19.62 19.06
C GLY A 48 -17.70 18.97 18.39
N TRP A 49 -17.61 17.72 17.93
CA TRP A 49 -18.74 17.00 17.33
C TRP A 49 -19.80 16.65 18.38
N LEU A 50 -19.39 16.38 19.62
CA LEU A 50 -20.29 16.17 20.75
C LEU A 50 -20.22 17.35 21.73
N SER A 51 -20.67 18.52 21.26
CA SER A 51 -20.68 19.75 22.06
C SER A 51 -21.70 19.70 23.21
N GLY A 52 -21.63 20.64 24.15
CA GLY A 52 -22.63 20.78 25.23
C GLY A 52 -22.58 19.74 26.35
N GLY A 53 -21.59 18.83 26.35
CA GLY A 53 -21.41 17.83 27.41
C GLY A 53 -21.05 18.46 28.75
N ARG A 54 -21.69 18.02 29.82
CA ARG A 54 -21.42 18.49 31.20
C ARG A 54 -20.39 17.58 31.87
N MET A 55 -19.55 18.17 32.73
CA MET A 55 -18.63 17.37 33.56
C MET A 55 -19.36 16.86 34.80
N GLN A 56 -19.34 15.55 35.02
CA GLN A 56 -19.90 14.90 36.20
C GLN A 56 -18.79 14.13 36.94
N PRO A 57 -18.80 14.08 38.29
CA PRO A 57 -17.92 13.20 39.04
C PRO A 57 -18.10 11.75 38.60
N HIS A 58 -16.99 11.03 38.44
CA HIS A 58 -17.01 9.61 38.10
C HIS A 58 -16.98 8.77 39.39
N VAL A 59 -17.70 7.64 39.42
CA VAL A 59 -17.86 6.79 40.62
C VAL A 59 -16.54 6.21 41.14
N ARG A 60 -15.53 6.06 40.29
CA ARG A 60 -14.17 5.62 40.66
C ARG A 60 -13.17 6.77 40.86
N GLY A 61 -13.67 7.98 41.07
CA GLY A 61 -12.86 9.20 41.10
C GLY A 61 -12.62 9.81 39.73
N GLY A 62 -12.25 11.10 39.71
CA GLY A 62 -12.08 11.90 38.50
C GLY A 62 -13.40 12.53 38.00
N ARG A 63 -13.35 13.11 36.79
CA ARG A 63 -14.50 13.73 36.12
C ARG A 63 -14.71 13.09 34.75
N GLN A 64 -15.96 12.88 34.35
CA GLN A 64 -16.34 12.38 33.03
C GLN A 64 -17.29 13.37 32.35
N ARG A 65 -17.30 13.40 31.01
CA ARG A 65 -18.33 14.13 30.25
C ARG A 65 -19.58 13.27 30.11
N VAL A 66 -20.73 13.91 30.30
CA VAL A 66 -22.05 13.31 30.11
C VAL A 66 -22.96 14.23 29.29
N TRP A 67 -23.91 13.63 28.59
CA TRP A 67 -24.91 14.31 27.76
C TRP A 67 -26.29 13.76 28.11
N SER A 68 -27.33 14.60 28.11
CA SER A 68 -28.69 14.07 28.15
C SER A 68 -29.11 13.52 26.78
N GLY A 69 -30.07 12.60 26.76
CA GLY A 69 -30.63 12.09 25.52
C GLY A 69 -31.22 13.19 24.65
N LEU A 70 -31.92 14.16 25.24
CA LEU A 70 -32.39 15.35 24.52
C LEU A 70 -31.25 16.12 23.83
N GLN A 71 -30.10 16.30 24.49
CA GLN A 71 -28.95 16.96 23.86
C GLN A 71 -28.40 16.13 22.68
N LEU A 72 -28.32 14.81 22.84
CA LEU A 72 -27.85 13.93 21.77
C LEU A 72 -28.82 13.92 20.57
N LEU A 73 -30.13 13.95 20.80
CA LEU A 73 -31.13 14.08 19.75
C LEU A 73 -31.03 15.43 19.02
N GLN A 74 -30.78 16.51 19.76
CA GLN A 74 -30.55 17.82 19.14
C GLN A 74 -29.30 17.80 18.25
N LEU A 75 -28.20 17.22 18.73
CA LEU A 75 -26.97 17.05 17.95
C LEU A 75 -27.18 16.14 16.73
N ALA A 76 -27.96 15.07 16.87
CA ALA A 76 -28.29 14.15 15.78
C ALA A 76 -29.01 14.85 14.62
N ASN A 77 -29.82 15.86 14.92
CA ASN A 77 -30.56 16.65 13.94
C ASN A 77 -29.78 17.84 13.38
N GLN A 78 -28.61 18.16 13.95
CA GLN A 78 -27.78 19.27 13.46
C GLN A 78 -26.80 18.77 12.40
N PRO A 79 -26.74 19.40 11.22
CA PRO A 79 -25.70 19.10 10.26
C PRO A 79 -24.34 19.46 10.86
N LEU A 80 -23.39 18.53 10.77
CA LEU A 80 -22.01 18.81 11.15
C LEU A 80 -21.33 19.56 10.01
N VAL A 81 -20.97 20.81 10.27
CA VAL A 81 -20.08 21.58 9.40
C VAL A 81 -18.68 21.47 9.99
N VAL A 82 -17.88 20.57 9.44
CA VAL A 82 -16.47 20.45 9.83
C VAL A 82 -15.64 21.30 8.88
N GLN A 83 -15.05 22.35 9.41
CA GLN A 83 -14.08 23.18 8.69
C GLN A 83 -12.68 22.68 9.02
N TYR A 84 -11.94 22.31 7.98
CA TYR A 84 -10.54 21.92 8.09
C TYR A 84 -9.68 23.09 7.63
N ASP A 85 -9.03 23.76 8.59
CA ASP A 85 -8.11 24.87 8.32
C ASP A 85 -6.76 24.32 7.83
N HIS A 86 -6.56 24.37 6.51
CA HIS A 86 -5.34 23.88 5.84
C HIS A 86 -4.17 24.86 5.94
N GLU A 87 -4.40 26.09 6.39
CA GLU A 87 -3.34 27.08 6.63
C GLU A 87 -2.71 26.88 8.00
N ARG A 88 -3.53 26.54 9.00
CA ARG A 88 -3.09 26.35 10.37
C ARG A 88 -2.49 24.98 10.65
N TYR A 89 -2.97 23.93 10.00
CA TYR A 89 -2.58 22.55 10.32
C TYR A 89 -1.93 21.83 9.14
N ALA A 90 -0.87 21.07 9.44
CA ALA A 90 -0.21 20.24 8.44
C ALA A 90 -1.19 19.21 7.84
N PRO A 91 -1.14 18.94 6.51
CA PRO A 91 -2.07 18.03 5.85
C PRO A 91 -2.14 16.61 6.44
N VAL A 92 -1.03 16.06 6.95
CA VAL A 92 -1.02 14.74 7.62
C VAL A 92 -1.84 14.74 8.92
N THR A 93 -1.84 15.85 9.65
CA THR A 93 -2.65 16.03 10.87
C THR A 93 -4.12 16.13 10.50
N LEU A 94 -4.45 16.92 9.48
CA LEU A 94 -5.81 17.05 8.96
C LEU A 94 -6.37 15.72 8.46
N TYR A 95 -5.55 14.89 7.79
CA TYR A 95 -5.95 13.55 7.41
C TYR A 95 -6.31 12.69 8.62
N ARG A 96 -5.49 12.71 9.68
CA ARG A 96 -5.76 11.92 10.90
C ARG A 96 -7.04 12.33 11.62
N VAL A 97 -7.43 13.60 11.55
CA VAL A 97 -8.70 14.10 12.15
C VAL A 97 -9.92 13.94 11.24
N GLY A 98 -9.74 13.53 9.98
CA GLY A 98 -10.85 13.15 9.10
C GLY A 98 -10.92 13.84 7.75
N CYS A 99 -10.04 14.80 7.44
CA CYS A 99 -10.00 15.39 6.09
C CYS A 99 -9.58 14.32 5.07
N ARG A 100 -10.26 14.27 3.92
CA ARG A 100 -10.03 13.27 2.86
C ARG A 100 -9.79 13.90 1.48
N CYS A 101 -9.50 15.20 1.43
CA CYS A 101 -9.09 15.84 0.18
C CYS A 101 -7.77 15.23 -0.34
N ASP A 102 -7.52 15.37 -1.63
CA ASP A 102 -6.37 14.75 -2.29
C ASP A 102 -5.04 15.16 -1.66
N VAL A 103 -4.88 16.44 -1.28
CA VAL A 103 -3.67 16.95 -0.64
C VAL A 103 -3.39 16.25 0.69
N CYS A 104 -4.41 16.13 1.55
CA CYS A 104 -4.27 15.45 2.85
C CYS A 104 -4.03 13.94 2.68
N ALA A 105 -4.73 13.31 1.73
CA ALA A 105 -4.57 11.89 1.44
C ALA A 105 -3.16 11.55 0.92
N GLN A 106 -2.64 12.34 -0.04
CA GLN A 106 -1.29 12.19 -0.57
C GLN A 106 -0.23 12.42 0.52
N ALA A 107 -0.40 13.46 1.34
CA ALA A 107 0.53 13.74 2.44
C ALA A 107 0.59 12.58 3.45
N HIS A 108 -0.56 11.99 3.80
CA HIS A 108 -0.61 10.80 4.64
C HIS A 108 0.05 9.59 3.98
N ALA A 109 -0.25 9.31 2.71
CA ALA A 109 0.35 8.19 1.98
C ALA A 109 1.89 8.31 1.94
N LYS A 110 2.42 9.51 1.68
CA LYS A 110 3.86 9.80 1.73
C LYS A 110 4.44 9.57 3.12
N ALA A 111 3.81 10.10 4.17
CA ALA A 111 4.27 9.91 5.55
C ALA A 111 4.26 8.42 5.95
N ALA A 112 3.21 7.68 5.60
CA ALA A 112 3.11 6.25 5.86
C ALA A 112 4.15 5.44 5.08
N MET A 113 4.48 5.84 3.85
CA MET A 113 5.54 5.21 3.05
C MET A 113 6.92 5.44 3.68
N VAL A 114 7.23 6.66 4.12
CA VAL A 114 8.47 6.97 4.85
C VAL A 114 8.59 6.14 6.11
N GLN A 115 7.51 6.07 6.91
CA GLN A 115 7.51 5.28 8.15
C GLN A 115 7.71 3.78 7.87
N ARG A 116 7.03 3.22 6.85
CA ARG A 116 7.20 1.80 6.47
C ARG A 116 8.63 1.51 6.02
N ARG A 117 9.26 2.42 5.26
CA ARG A 117 10.66 2.28 4.85
C ARG A 117 11.60 2.34 6.04
N ALA A 118 11.41 3.28 6.97
CA ALA A 118 12.20 3.36 8.19
C ALA A 118 12.10 2.07 9.03
N SER A 119 10.90 1.53 9.22
CA SER A 119 10.72 0.24 9.89
C SER A 119 11.31 -0.94 9.12
N ALA A 120 11.33 -0.87 7.77
CA ALA A 120 12.00 -1.87 6.96
C ALA A 120 13.52 -1.81 7.10
N GLU A 121 14.12 -0.63 7.23
CA GLU A 121 15.56 -0.48 7.52
C GLU A 121 15.92 -1.06 8.89
N GLU A 122 15.11 -0.79 9.91
CA GLU A 122 15.34 -1.31 11.27
C GLU A 122 15.26 -2.85 11.30
N THR A 123 14.32 -3.43 10.55
CA THR A 123 14.09 -4.89 10.55
C THR A 123 14.91 -5.65 9.51
N PHE A 124 15.53 -4.98 8.55
CA PHE A 124 16.40 -5.58 7.54
C PHE A 124 17.57 -4.62 7.21
N PRO A 125 18.52 -4.45 8.15
CA PRO A 125 19.59 -3.48 8.03
C PRO A 125 20.58 -3.85 6.92
N VAL A 126 21.41 -2.87 6.51
CA VAL A 126 22.42 -3.02 5.43
C VAL A 126 23.31 -4.24 5.64
N GLU A 127 23.77 -4.51 6.86
CA GLU A 127 24.65 -5.66 7.13
C GLU A 127 23.96 -7.00 6.89
N SER A 128 22.69 -7.13 7.31
CA SER A 128 21.89 -8.33 7.03
C SER A 128 21.61 -8.49 5.53
N ARG A 129 21.44 -7.38 4.80
CA ARG A 129 21.29 -7.40 3.33
C ARG A 129 22.55 -7.93 2.67
N ARG A 130 23.72 -7.40 3.04
CA ARG A 130 25.02 -7.85 2.53
C ARG A 130 25.27 -9.33 2.82
N GLN A 131 25.01 -9.76 4.05
CA GLN A 131 25.15 -11.18 4.44
C GLN A 131 24.20 -12.09 3.65
N LEU A 132 22.97 -11.65 3.37
CA LEU A 132 22.04 -12.39 2.53
C LEU A 132 22.57 -12.53 1.12
N LEU A 133 23.05 -11.44 0.52
CA LEU A 133 23.58 -11.44 -0.85
C LEU A 133 24.81 -12.36 -0.98
N GLU A 134 25.72 -12.33 -0.01
CA GLU A 134 26.88 -13.22 0.04
C GLU A 134 26.48 -14.70 0.11
N GLN A 135 25.48 -15.04 0.93
CA GLN A 135 24.96 -16.41 0.99
C GLN A 135 24.31 -16.86 -0.32
N VAL A 136 23.54 -15.97 -0.94
CA VAL A 136 22.88 -16.27 -2.22
C VAL A 136 23.91 -16.46 -3.34
N ALA A 137 24.92 -15.59 -3.41
CA ALA A 137 26.04 -15.73 -4.33
C ALA A 137 26.86 -17.02 -4.05
N GLY A 138 26.95 -17.46 -2.81
CA GLY A 138 27.55 -18.73 -2.40
C GLY A 138 26.74 -19.98 -2.72
N GLY A 139 25.60 -19.85 -3.41
CA GLY A 139 24.78 -20.98 -3.84
C GLY A 139 23.61 -21.32 -2.92
N ILE A 140 23.36 -20.53 -1.86
CA ILE A 140 22.26 -20.79 -0.93
C ILE A 140 20.95 -20.20 -1.50
N PRO A 141 19.83 -20.96 -1.54
CA PRO A 141 18.54 -20.42 -1.97
C PRO A 141 18.07 -19.22 -1.12
N VAL A 142 17.45 -18.22 -1.77
CA VAL A 142 17.03 -16.96 -1.14
C VAL A 142 16.15 -17.15 0.10
N ASP A 143 15.28 -18.16 0.13
CA ASP A 143 14.44 -18.45 1.29
C ASP A 143 15.23 -18.97 2.50
N GLN A 144 16.25 -19.80 2.25
CA GLN A 144 17.17 -20.27 3.29
C GLN A 144 18.08 -19.14 3.78
N ALA A 145 18.67 -18.37 2.86
CA ALA A 145 19.50 -17.22 3.19
C ALA A 145 18.73 -16.16 4.00
N ALA A 146 17.46 -15.89 3.63
CA ALA A 146 16.57 -15.02 4.38
C ALA A 146 16.35 -15.50 5.81
N ALA A 147 16.10 -16.80 6.00
CA ALA A 147 15.93 -17.40 7.32
C ALA A 147 17.20 -17.25 8.18
N THR A 148 18.39 -17.42 7.59
CA THR A 148 19.68 -17.24 8.28
C THR A 148 19.86 -15.81 8.80
N VAL A 149 19.48 -14.79 8.04
CA VAL A 149 19.57 -13.38 8.46
C VAL A 149 18.36 -12.89 9.26
N GLY A 150 17.45 -13.80 9.65
CA GLY A 150 16.31 -13.49 10.51
C GLY A 150 15.15 -12.75 9.83
N VAL A 151 15.04 -12.84 8.49
CA VAL A 151 13.94 -12.21 7.74
C VAL A 151 13.15 -13.23 6.93
N THR A 152 11.96 -12.85 6.47
CA THR A 152 11.16 -13.69 5.59
C THR A 152 11.49 -13.42 4.13
N ARG A 153 11.33 -14.43 3.26
CA ARG A 153 11.46 -14.28 1.80
C ARG A 153 10.63 -13.09 1.26
N SER A 154 9.40 -12.93 1.73
CA SER A 154 8.53 -11.83 1.31
C SER A 154 9.10 -10.45 1.67
N ARG A 155 9.83 -10.34 2.78
CA ARG A 155 10.51 -9.09 3.18
C ARG A 155 11.69 -8.77 2.25
N VAL A 156 12.42 -9.78 1.77
CA VAL A 156 13.52 -9.61 0.81
C VAL A 156 13.00 -9.04 -0.51
N TYR A 157 11.99 -9.68 -1.12
CA TYR A 157 11.42 -9.17 -2.37
C TYR A 157 10.65 -7.86 -2.17
N GLY A 158 10.01 -7.68 -1.02
CA GLY A 158 9.39 -6.42 -0.65
C GLY A 158 10.39 -5.29 -0.50
N ARG A 159 11.67 -5.56 -0.22
CA ARG A 159 12.77 -4.58 -0.25
C ARG A 159 13.19 -4.25 -1.68
N ALA A 160 13.45 -5.28 -2.48
CA ALA A 160 13.85 -5.13 -3.89
C ALA A 160 12.82 -4.34 -4.72
N ASP A 161 11.53 -4.43 -4.38
CA ASP A 161 10.46 -3.67 -5.07
C ASP A 161 10.64 -2.14 -5.00
N TRP A 162 11.30 -1.60 -3.96
CA TRP A 162 11.45 -0.15 -3.79
C TRP A 162 12.90 0.34 -3.63
N ASP A 163 13.86 -0.57 -3.56
CA ASP A 163 15.30 -0.31 -3.47
C ASP A 163 15.99 -0.92 -4.71
N PRO A 164 16.18 -0.12 -5.79
CA PRO A 164 16.67 -0.64 -7.06
C PRO A 164 18.09 -1.18 -6.99
N ASP A 165 18.96 -0.56 -6.19
CA ASP A 165 20.35 -0.99 -6.03
C ASP A 165 20.40 -2.38 -5.37
N PHE A 166 19.60 -2.58 -4.31
CA PHE A 166 19.48 -3.90 -3.68
C PHE A 166 18.84 -4.94 -4.61
N ALA A 167 17.91 -4.53 -5.48
CA ALA A 167 17.28 -5.42 -6.45
C ALA A 167 18.31 -5.94 -7.47
N GLU A 168 19.16 -5.05 -8.00
CA GLU A 168 20.24 -5.39 -8.92
C GLU A 168 21.26 -6.33 -8.27
N GLU A 169 21.72 -6.01 -7.05
CA GLU A 169 22.63 -6.88 -6.30
C GLU A 169 22.02 -8.27 -6.02
N LEU A 170 20.72 -8.32 -5.69
CA LEU A 170 20.02 -9.58 -5.46
C LEU A 170 19.89 -10.40 -6.74
N ASP A 171 19.58 -9.75 -7.87
CA ASP A 171 19.50 -10.44 -9.15
C ASP A 171 20.87 -11.02 -9.54
N GLU A 172 21.94 -10.24 -9.44
CA GLU A 172 23.32 -10.70 -9.67
C GLU A 172 23.68 -11.89 -8.76
N ALA A 173 23.42 -11.79 -7.45
CA ALA A 173 23.67 -12.89 -6.53
C ALA A 173 22.91 -14.16 -6.91
N THR A 174 21.68 -14.02 -7.43
CA THR A 174 20.89 -15.19 -7.86
C THR A 174 21.36 -15.82 -9.17
N TRP A 175 22.23 -15.18 -9.96
CA TRP A 175 22.83 -15.80 -11.13
C TRP A 175 23.74 -16.99 -10.76
N ALA A 176 24.43 -16.91 -9.61
CA ALA A 176 25.23 -18.01 -9.08
C ALA A 176 24.41 -19.29 -8.81
N LEU A 177 23.08 -19.16 -8.65
CA LEU A 177 22.17 -20.29 -8.49
C LEU A 177 21.76 -20.93 -9.84
N CYS A 178 22.26 -20.44 -10.98
CA CYS A 178 21.96 -21.04 -12.28
C CYS A 178 22.65 -22.40 -12.42
N VAL A 179 21.85 -23.47 -12.37
CA VAL A 179 22.28 -24.87 -12.55
C VAL A 179 22.99 -25.13 -13.89
N ALA A 180 22.85 -24.23 -14.87
CA ALA A 180 23.48 -24.37 -16.18
C ALA A 180 24.91 -23.79 -16.24
N GLY A 181 25.37 -23.06 -15.22
CA GLY A 181 26.59 -22.25 -15.23
C GLY A 181 26.33 -20.81 -15.67
N GLU A 182 27.16 -19.87 -15.19
CA GLU A 182 27.06 -18.43 -15.45
C GLU A 182 27.17 -18.09 -16.95
N ASP A 183 28.08 -18.77 -17.66
CA ASP A 183 28.34 -18.57 -19.10
C ASP A 183 27.40 -19.35 -20.03
N SER A 184 26.38 -20.02 -19.49
CA SER A 184 25.59 -20.97 -20.26
C SER A 184 24.56 -20.25 -21.11
N PRO A 185 24.61 -20.34 -22.45
CA PRO A 185 23.66 -19.67 -23.34
C PRO A 185 22.23 -20.21 -23.20
N VAL A 186 22.05 -21.30 -22.45
CA VAL A 186 20.74 -21.88 -22.10
C VAL A 186 20.15 -21.33 -20.81
N CYS A 187 20.94 -20.67 -19.95
CA CYS A 187 20.41 -19.88 -18.84
C CYS A 187 19.62 -18.71 -19.46
N GLY A 188 18.35 -18.52 -19.08
CA GLY A 188 17.43 -17.56 -19.74
C GLY A 188 16.53 -18.15 -20.84
N THR A 189 16.89 -19.27 -21.50
CA THR A 189 16.12 -19.81 -22.65
C THR A 189 14.83 -20.56 -22.28
N ALA A 190 13.95 -20.74 -23.27
CA ALA A 190 12.68 -21.44 -23.10
C ALA A 190 12.79 -22.90 -22.64
N GLY A 191 13.81 -23.61 -23.13
CA GLY A 191 14.13 -24.98 -22.74
C GLY A 191 14.76 -25.04 -21.35
N GLY A 192 15.61 -24.07 -21.00
CA GLY A 192 16.19 -23.95 -19.67
C GLY A 192 15.15 -23.72 -18.58
N TYR A 193 14.16 -22.85 -18.82
CA TYR A 193 13.13 -22.50 -17.85
C TYR A 193 12.16 -23.65 -17.49
N ARG A 194 11.72 -24.43 -18.48
CA ARG A 194 10.71 -25.50 -18.24
C ARG A 194 11.32 -26.78 -17.68
N GLY A 195 12.63 -26.96 -17.86
CA GLY A 195 13.25 -28.26 -17.71
C GLY A 195 12.72 -29.25 -18.76
N GLN A 196 13.27 -30.45 -18.79
CA GLN A 196 12.72 -31.56 -19.59
C GLN A 196 12.40 -32.74 -18.68
N PRO A 197 11.25 -32.74 -17.98
CA PRO A 197 10.84 -33.91 -17.23
C PRO A 197 10.57 -35.07 -18.21
N GLY A 198 11.24 -36.22 -18.02
CA GLY A 198 10.94 -37.48 -18.72
C GLY A 198 11.90 -37.94 -19.82
N ARG A 199 13.05 -37.28 -20.06
CA ARG A 199 14.14 -37.88 -20.87
C ARG A 199 15.15 -38.60 -19.97
N LEU A 200 15.89 -39.57 -20.53
CA LEU A 200 16.96 -40.32 -19.82
C LEU A 200 18.00 -39.40 -19.12
N ASN A 201 18.13 -38.14 -19.56
CA ASN A 201 18.93 -37.07 -18.94
C ASN A 201 18.09 -35.80 -18.67
N GLY A 202 16.88 -35.96 -18.11
CA GLY A 202 15.93 -34.86 -17.91
C GLY A 202 16.49 -33.75 -17.03
N ARG A 203 16.69 -32.56 -17.60
CA ARG A 203 17.21 -31.39 -16.86
C ARG A 203 16.12 -30.77 -15.97
N PRO A 204 16.43 -30.40 -14.72
CA PRO A 204 15.50 -29.67 -13.87
C PRO A 204 15.20 -28.28 -14.44
N ALA A 205 14.01 -27.77 -14.16
CA ALA A 205 13.57 -26.44 -14.60
C ALA A 205 14.42 -25.34 -13.93
N CYS A 206 15.02 -24.45 -14.71
CA CYS A 206 15.64 -23.24 -14.19
C CYS A 206 14.54 -22.26 -13.76
N ARG A 207 14.31 -22.18 -12.45
CA ARG A 207 13.25 -21.36 -11.84
C ARG A 207 13.78 -20.07 -11.19
N GLY A 208 14.95 -19.56 -11.61
CA GLY A 208 15.50 -18.29 -11.13
C GLY A 208 14.70 -17.06 -11.57
N THR A 209 14.70 -15.98 -10.78
CA THR A 209 14.02 -14.71 -11.08
C THR A 209 14.66 -14.00 -12.27
N ALA A 210 15.99 -13.95 -12.38
CA ALA A 210 16.70 -13.40 -13.54
C ALA A 210 16.28 -14.05 -14.88
N CYS A 211 16.15 -15.38 -14.91
CA CYS A 211 15.63 -16.09 -16.09
C CYS A 211 14.18 -15.72 -16.43
N ARG A 212 13.37 -15.34 -15.42
CA ARG A 212 12.00 -14.83 -15.64
C ARG A 212 12.00 -13.38 -16.11
N GLU A 213 12.90 -12.53 -15.62
CA GLU A 213 12.93 -11.10 -15.92
C GLU A 213 13.56 -10.81 -17.28
N TRP A 214 14.68 -11.46 -17.60
CA TRP A 214 15.25 -11.47 -18.96
C TRP A 214 14.19 -11.86 -19.99
N ARG A 215 13.40 -12.90 -19.69
CA ARG A 215 12.32 -13.36 -20.57
C ARG A 215 11.16 -12.38 -20.67
N ARG A 216 10.83 -11.66 -19.58
CA ARG A 216 9.85 -10.56 -19.65
C ARG A 216 10.39 -9.41 -20.50
N GLY A 217 11.69 -9.13 -20.43
CA GLY A 217 12.40 -8.17 -21.29
C GLY A 217 12.35 -8.56 -22.76
N ALA A 218 12.89 -9.72 -23.12
CA ALA A 218 12.91 -10.26 -24.48
C ALA A 218 11.49 -10.34 -25.08
N GLY A 219 10.49 -10.77 -24.30
CA GLY A 219 9.10 -10.80 -24.78
C GLY A 219 8.47 -9.41 -24.99
N ARG A 220 8.96 -8.35 -24.34
CA ARG A 220 8.56 -6.97 -24.65
C ARG A 220 9.18 -6.51 -25.96
N GLU A 221 10.45 -6.82 -26.18
CA GLU A 221 11.19 -6.48 -27.40
C GLU A 221 10.62 -7.20 -28.63
N GLU A 222 10.34 -8.50 -28.56
CA GLU A 222 9.72 -9.27 -29.65
C GLU A 222 8.36 -8.70 -30.05
N ARG A 223 7.53 -8.30 -29.08
CA ARG A 223 6.23 -7.67 -29.38
C ARG A 223 6.40 -6.28 -29.98
N ALA A 224 7.34 -5.48 -29.48
CA ALA A 224 7.64 -4.17 -30.05
C ALA A 224 8.13 -4.29 -31.51
N ALA A 225 8.99 -5.28 -31.79
CA ALA A 225 9.47 -5.58 -33.14
C ALA A 225 8.35 -6.08 -34.05
N ALA A 226 7.46 -6.95 -33.57
CA ALA A 226 6.29 -7.41 -34.34
C ALA A 226 5.33 -6.26 -34.67
N THR A 227 5.04 -5.38 -33.72
CA THR A 227 4.23 -4.18 -33.97
C THR A 227 4.90 -3.22 -34.96
N GLN A 228 6.22 -3.04 -34.89
CA GLN A 228 6.95 -2.24 -35.87
C GLN A 228 6.92 -2.86 -37.28
N SER A 229 6.99 -4.19 -37.37
CA SER A 229 6.91 -4.92 -38.64
C SER A 229 5.51 -4.82 -39.27
N GLU A 230 4.45 -4.91 -38.47
CA GLU A 230 3.07 -4.71 -38.92
C GLU A 230 2.81 -3.26 -39.40
N VAL A 231 3.32 -2.25 -38.70
CA VAL A 231 3.19 -0.84 -39.10
C VAL A 231 3.98 -0.55 -40.39
N GLY A 232 5.16 -1.15 -40.55
CA GLY A 232 5.94 -1.06 -41.78
C GLY A 232 5.23 -1.69 -42.99
N SER A 233 4.53 -2.80 -42.79
CA SER A 233 3.75 -3.48 -43.85
C SER A 233 2.53 -2.66 -44.30
N VAL A 234 1.90 -1.87 -43.42
CA VAL A 234 0.75 -1.04 -43.77
C VAL A 234 1.16 0.18 -44.58
N LEU A 235 2.34 0.76 -44.32
CA LEU A 235 2.84 1.93 -45.05
C LEU A 235 3.29 1.62 -46.49
N GLN A 236 3.69 0.37 -46.77
CA GLN A 236 4.00 -0.07 -48.13
C GLN A 236 2.74 -0.31 -48.99
N ALA A 237 1.56 -0.42 -48.38
CA ALA A 237 0.30 -0.60 -49.11
C ALA A 237 -0.33 0.72 -49.59
N THR A 238 0.29 1.87 -49.30
CA THR A 238 -0.22 3.21 -49.68
C THR A 238 0.58 3.92 -50.76
N GLU A 239 1.33 3.19 -51.62
CA GLU A 239 1.89 3.81 -52.82
C GLU A 239 0.74 4.33 -53.71
N PRO A 240 0.72 5.64 -54.04
CA PRO A 240 -0.35 6.21 -54.84
C PRO A 240 -0.30 5.63 -56.25
N LEU A 241 -1.42 5.05 -56.69
CA LEU A 241 -1.60 4.53 -58.04
C LEU A 241 -1.18 5.61 -59.07
N PRO A 242 -0.27 5.31 -60.00
CA PRO A 242 0.25 6.29 -60.94
C PRO A 242 -0.88 6.86 -61.81
N GLY A 243 -0.88 8.19 -61.91
CA GLY A 243 -1.99 9.01 -62.35
C GLY A 243 -2.57 8.64 -63.71
N ARG A 244 -3.90 8.58 -63.74
CA ARG A 244 -4.72 8.50 -64.94
C ARG A 244 -4.67 9.86 -65.64
N ARG A 245 -3.91 9.96 -66.73
CA ARG A 245 -3.90 11.14 -67.60
C ARG A 245 -5.25 11.26 -68.29
N VAL A 246 -5.80 12.48 -68.27
CA VAL A 246 -7.00 12.89 -69.02
C VAL A 246 -6.60 13.19 -70.46
#